data_AF-A0AAV2HZ51-F1
#
_entry.id   AF-A0AAV2HZ51-F1
#
_cell.length_a   1.000
_cell.length_b   1.000
_cell.length_c   1.000
_cell.angle_alpha   90.00
_cell.angle_beta   90.00
_cell.angle_gamma   90.00
#
_symmetry.space_group_name_H-M   'P 1'
#
loop_
_entity.id
_entity.type
_entity.pdbx_description
1 polymer ?
#
loop_
_entity_poly.entity_id
_entity_poly.type
_entity_poly.pdbx_seq_one_letter_code
_entity_poly.pdbx_strand_id
1 'polypeptide(L)'
;CDPGLWGWNCTVPCISSKCLNNSCNKDTGICEVDCAPRYMDYPNCTVACFEHCVNDVCNVDTLECTEGCQKGWYGLKCTEECSKYCQEPGCNETTGNCTG
;
A
#
# COMPACT_ATOMS: atom_id res chain seq x y z
N CYS A 1 13.19 -10.86 21.82
CA CYS A 1 12.71 -9.49 21.80
C CYS A 1 11.21 -9.50 22.04
N ASP A 2 10.65 -8.46 22.63
CA ASP A 2 9.20 -8.30 22.66
C ASP A 2 8.66 -8.20 21.21
N PRO A 3 7.41 -8.60 20.95
CA PRO A 3 6.81 -8.47 19.62
C PRO A 3 6.97 -7.05 19.08
N GLY A 4 7.41 -6.92 17.82
CA GLY A 4 7.67 -5.61 17.22
C GLY A 4 9.09 -5.07 17.42
N LEU A 5 10.01 -5.82 18.04
CA LEU A 5 11.41 -5.44 18.21
C LEU A 5 12.36 -6.52 17.68
N TRP A 6 13.52 -6.12 17.16
CA TRP A 6 14.60 -6.99 16.67
C TRP A 6 15.99 -6.44 17.01
N GLY A 7 17.02 -7.21 16.65
CA GLY A 7 18.43 -6.88 16.84
C GLY A 7 19.02 -7.46 18.13
N TRP A 8 20.34 -7.38 18.26
CA TRP A 8 21.11 -8.06 19.32
C TRP A 8 20.72 -7.65 20.75
N ASN A 9 20.18 -6.45 20.93
CA ASN A 9 19.72 -5.90 22.21
C ASN A 9 18.20 -5.66 22.24
N CYS A 10 17.46 -6.09 21.20
CA CYS A 10 16.01 -5.91 21.11
C CYS A 10 15.53 -4.46 21.22
N THR A 11 16.34 -3.47 20.81
CA THR A 11 15.94 -2.06 20.83
C THR A 11 15.54 -1.52 19.47
N VAL A 12 15.73 -2.30 18.40
CA VAL A 12 15.39 -1.86 17.05
C VAL A 12 13.94 -2.22 16.81
N PRO A 13 13.04 -1.26 16.55
CA PRO A 13 11.69 -1.61 16.15
C PRO A 13 11.75 -2.41 14.85
N CYS A 14 10.89 -3.43 14.71
CA CYS A 14 10.49 -3.94 13.40
C CYS A 14 10.20 -2.73 12.51
N ILE A 15 10.39 -2.81 11.20
CA ILE A 15 10.10 -1.69 10.31
C ILE A 15 8.63 -1.28 10.58
N SER A 16 8.44 -0.15 11.28
CA SER A 16 7.52 0.05 12.43
C SER A 16 6.00 -0.05 12.21
N SER A 17 5.57 -0.55 11.06
CA SER A 17 4.16 -0.79 10.72
C SER A 17 4.00 -1.50 9.38
N LYS A 18 5.10 -1.90 8.74
CA LYS A 18 5.07 -2.44 7.37
C LYS A 18 4.91 -3.95 7.33
N CYS A 19 5.18 -4.64 8.44
CA CYS A 19 4.88 -6.05 8.60
C CYS A 19 3.46 -6.23 9.15
N LEU A 20 2.75 -7.23 8.63
CA LEU A 20 1.44 -7.59 9.14
C LEU A 20 1.51 -7.91 10.64
N ASN A 21 0.64 -7.27 11.43
CA ASN A 21 0.59 -7.39 12.90
C ASN A 21 1.92 -7.09 13.62
N ASN A 22 2.84 -6.32 13.00
CA ASN A 22 4.19 -6.05 13.52
C ASN A 22 5.01 -7.34 13.77
N SER A 23 4.73 -8.42 13.04
CA SER A 23 5.48 -9.67 13.15
C SER A 23 6.73 -9.62 12.28
N CYS A 24 7.90 -9.50 12.91
CA CYS A 24 9.18 -9.58 12.23
C CYS A 24 10.17 -10.48 12.97
N ASN A 25 11.14 -10.99 12.23
CA ASN A 25 12.18 -11.85 12.75
C ASN A 25 13.04 -11.09 13.75
N LYS A 26 13.20 -11.66 14.94
CA LYS A 26 13.95 -11.02 16.05
C LYS A 26 15.43 -10.76 15.75
N ASP A 27 16.03 -11.50 14.80
CA ASP A 27 17.46 -11.41 14.49
C ASP A 27 17.70 -10.53 13.26
N THR A 28 16.85 -10.62 12.23
CA THR A 28 17.01 -9.93 10.94
C THR A 28 16.10 -8.72 10.72
N GLY A 29 15.01 -8.61 11.47
CA GLY A 29 13.99 -7.56 11.29
C GLY A 29 13.06 -7.73 10.08
N ILE A 30 13.21 -8.81 9.31
CA ILE A 30 12.41 -9.13 8.11
C ILE A 30 11.00 -9.62 8.52
N CYS A 31 9.96 -9.28 7.76
CA CYS A 31 8.59 -9.67 8.08
C CYS A 31 8.39 -11.19 7.98
N GLU A 32 7.71 -11.79 8.96
CA GLU A 32 7.57 -13.25 9.04
C GLU A 32 6.30 -13.76 8.35
N VAL A 33 5.22 -12.96 8.37
CA VAL A 33 3.90 -13.39 7.87
C VAL A 33 3.63 -12.81 6.49
N ASP A 34 3.42 -11.49 6.43
CA ASP A 34 3.16 -10.74 5.21
C ASP A 34 3.45 -9.26 5.47
N CYS A 35 3.26 -8.42 4.46
CA CYS A 35 3.24 -6.98 4.58
C CYS A 35 1.90 -6.47 5.15
N ALA A 36 1.96 -5.34 5.83
CA ALA A 36 0.77 -4.59 6.19
C ALA A 36 0.13 -3.98 4.93
N PRO A 37 -1.17 -3.60 4.95
CA PRO A 37 -1.83 -2.99 3.81
C PRO A 37 -1.01 -1.82 3.24
N ARG A 38 -1.02 -1.70 1.91
CA ARG A 38 -0.20 -0.76 1.09
C ARG A 38 1.26 -1.12 0.94
N TYR A 39 1.81 -2.05 1.72
CA TYR A 39 3.18 -2.49 1.54
C TYR A 39 3.23 -3.79 0.76
N MET A 40 4.16 -3.87 -0.19
CA MET A 40 4.38 -5.02 -1.06
C MET A 40 5.85 -5.45 -0.98
N ASP A 41 6.28 -6.40 -1.82
CA ASP A 41 7.65 -6.94 -1.87
C ASP A 41 8.05 -7.85 -0.69
N TYR A 42 7.07 -8.54 -0.10
CA TYR A 42 7.30 -9.56 0.93
C TYR A 42 8.52 -10.44 0.57
N PRO A 43 9.48 -10.61 1.51
CA PRO A 43 9.34 -10.35 2.95
C PRO A 43 9.90 -9.00 3.45
N ASN A 44 10.37 -8.13 2.56
CA ASN A 44 11.04 -6.89 2.98
C ASN A 44 10.04 -5.76 3.31
N CYS A 45 8.88 -5.76 2.67
CA CYS A 45 7.82 -4.77 2.83
C CYS A 45 8.33 -3.32 2.65
N THR A 46 9.19 -3.09 1.66
CA THR A 46 9.84 -1.79 1.41
C THR A 46 9.10 -0.94 0.39
N VAL A 47 8.46 -1.56 -0.59
CA VAL A 47 7.61 -0.92 -1.60
C VAL A 47 6.27 -0.53 -0.98
N ALA A 48 5.87 0.73 -1.17
CA ALA A 48 4.57 1.24 -0.74
C ALA A 48 3.74 1.66 -1.96
N CYS A 49 2.55 1.11 -2.08
CA CYS A 49 1.56 1.52 -3.06
C CYS A 49 1.02 2.92 -2.75
N PHE A 50 0.61 3.62 -3.82
CA PHE A 50 -0.07 4.90 -3.68
C PHE A 50 -1.40 4.73 -2.94
N GLU A 51 -1.84 5.82 -2.33
CA GLU A 51 -3.17 5.87 -1.73
C GLU A 51 -4.22 5.69 -2.82
N HIS A 52 -5.37 5.18 -2.41
CA HIS A 52 -6.52 5.00 -3.30
C HIS A 52 -6.37 3.92 -4.37
N CYS A 53 -5.35 3.07 -4.33
CA CYS A 53 -5.42 1.78 -5.02
C CYS A 53 -6.54 0.91 -4.41
N VAL A 54 -7.26 0.17 -5.25
CA VAL A 54 -8.18 -0.87 -4.75
C VAL A 54 -7.38 -1.96 -4.02
N ASN A 55 -7.87 -2.36 -2.83
CA ASN A 55 -7.25 -3.34 -1.93
C ASN A 55 -5.78 -3.04 -1.57
N ASP A 56 -5.33 -1.80 -1.76
CA ASP A 56 -3.94 -1.38 -1.57
C ASP A 56 -2.92 -2.20 -2.38
N VAL A 57 -3.33 -2.77 -3.52
CA VAL A 57 -2.47 -3.60 -4.39
C VAL A 57 -1.96 -2.80 -5.59
N CYS A 58 -0.66 -2.90 -5.84
CA CYS A 58 0.01 -2.30 -6.98
C CYS A 58 1.11 -3.20 -7.54
N ASN A 59 1.55 -2.90 -8.76
CA ASN A 59 2.73 -3.50 -9.35
C ASN A 59 3.98 -3.04 -8.59
N VAL A 60 4.83 -3.98 -8.18
CA VAL A 60 6.00 -3.70 -7.33
C VAL A 60 7.08 -2.86 -8.03
N ASP A 61 7.14 -2.87 -9.36
CA ASP A 61 8.15 -2.14 -10.14
C ASP A 61 7.63 -0.76 -10.59
N THR A 62 6.38 -0.69 -11.05
CA THR A 62 5.81 0.55 -11.63
C THR A 62 5.03 1.39 -10.62
N LEU A 63 4.64 0.79 -9.49
CA LEU A 63 3.71 1.32 -8.48
C LEU A 63 2.30 1.60 -9.00
N GLU A 64 1.95 1.04 -10.16
CA GLU A 64 0.63 1.21 -10.75
C GLU A 64 -0.39 0.32 -10.05
N CYS A 65 -1.55 0.86 -9.69
CA CYS A 65 -2.62 0.11 -9.03
C CYS A 65 -3.18 -0.93 -10.00
N THR A 66 -3.00 -2.21 -9.69
CA THR A 66 -3.34 -3.32 -10.62
C THR A 66 -4.83 -3.64 -10.63
N GLU A 67 -5.55 -3.24 -9.58
CA GLU A 67 -6.98 -3.45 -9.41
C GLU A 67 -7.81 -2.17 -9.64
N GLY A 68 -7.18 -1.12 -10.18
CA GLY A 68 -7.84 0.16 -10.42
C GLY A 68 -7.87 1.07 -9.19
N CYS A 69 -8.71 2.10 -9.26
CA CYS A 69 -8.77 3.16 -8.27
C CYS A 69 -10.03 3.11 -7.40
N GLN A 70 -9.87 3.46 -6.13
CA GLN A 70 -10.99 3.74 -5.24
C GLN A 70 -11.84 4.87 -5.85
N LYS A 71 -13.15 4.79 -5.64
CA LYS A 71 -14.10 5.75 -6.19
C LYS A 71 -13.70 7.19 -5.86
N GLY A 72 -13.71 8.05 -6.87
CA GLY A 72 -13.29 9.45 -6.73
C GLY A 72 -11.83 9.69 -7.10
N TRP A 73 -11.08 8.65 -7.48
CA TRP A 73 -9.68 8.76 -7.90
C TRP A 73 -9.46 8.14 -9.27
N TYR A 74 -8.44 8.63 -9.98
CA TYR A 74 -8.07 8.13 -11.29
C TYR A 74 -6.56 8.25 -11.59
N GLY A 75 -6.16 7.69 -12.72
CA GLY A 75 -4.80 7.57 -13.17
C GLY A 75 -4.18 6.23 -12.77
N LEU A 76 -3.06 5.87 -13.39
CA LEU A 76 -2.40 4.57 -13.17
C LEU A 76 -1.98 4.34 -11.72
N LYS A 77 -1.83 5.41 -10.93
CA LYS A 77 -1.39 5.42 -9.54
C LYS A 77 -2.45 5.97 -8.58
N CYS A 78 -3.66 6.26 -9.07
CA CYS A 78 -4.76 6.81 -8.27
C CYS A 78 -4.42 8.08 -7.47
N THR A 79 -3.51 8.90 -7.98
CA THR A 79 -3.08 10.16 -7.34
C THR A 79 -3.95 11.36 -7.73
N GLU A 80 -4.80 11.20 -8.74
CA GLU A 80 -5.62 12.28 -9.27
C GLU A 80 -7.06 12.14 -8.78
N GLU A 81 -7.66 13.23 -8.31
CA GLU A 81 -9.04 13.24 -7.83
C GLU A 81 -10.02 13.54 -8.98
N CYS A 82 -11.11 12.76 -9.06
CA CYS A 82 -12.21 13.03 -9.97
C CYS A 82 -12.75 14.45 -9.77
N SER A 83 -13.20 15.09 -10.86
CA SER A 83 -13.89 16.37 -10.75
C SER A 83 -15.11 16.26 -9.84
N LYS A 84 -15.22 17.15 -8.84
CA LYS A 84 -16.39 17.25 -7.96
C LYS A 84 -17.72 17.53 -8.69
N TYR A 85 -17.64 17.91 -9.97
CA TYR A 85 -18.79 18.16 -10.83
C TYR A 85 -19.25 16.91 -11.59
N CYS A 86 -18.51 15.79 -11.51
CA CYS A 86 -19.00 14.52 -12.04
C CYS A 86 -20.17 14.05 -11.18
N GLN A 87 -21.30 13.75 -11.83
CA GLN A 87 -22.44 13.11 -11.18
C GLN A 87 -22.10 11.63 -10.91
N GLU A 88 -22.83 11.02 -9.98
CA GLU A 88 -22.79 9.57 -9.76
C GLU A 88 -22.99 8.82 -11.09
N PRO A 89 -22.12 7.86 -11.45
CA PRO A 89 -21.22 7.10 -10.58
C PRO A 89 -19.79 7.65 -10.41
N GLY A 90 -19.47 8.83 -10.95
CA GLY A 90 -18.17 9.49 -10.78
C GLY A 90 -17.39 9.66 -12.10
N CYS A 91 -16.08 9.40 -12.06
CA CYS A 91 -15.21 9.49 -13.23
C CYS A 91 -14.53 8.15 -13.54
N ASN A 92 -14.11 7.99 -14.80
CA ASN A 92 -13.39 6.81 -15.24
C ASN A 92 -12.00 6.76 -14.59
N GLU A 93 -11.68 5.65 -13.94
CA GLU A 93 -10.46 5.46 -13.16
C GLU A 93 -9.15 5.58 -13.94
N THR A 94 -9.17 5.48 -15.28
CA THR A 94 -7.97 5.65 -16.10
C THR A 94 -7.85 7.07 -16.63
N THR A 95 -8.96 7.66 -17.06
CA THR A 95 -8.98 8.91 -17.86
C THR A 95 -9.45 10.14 -17.10
N GLY A 96 -10.12 9.98 -15.95
CA GLY A 96 -10.68 11.10 -15.18
C GLY A 96 -11.94 11.72 -15.78
N ASN A 97 -12.41 11.23 -16.93
CA ASN A 97 -13.61 11.73 -17.58
C ASN A 97 -14.87 11.29 -16.81
N CYS A 98 -15.83 12.20 -16.63
CA CYS A 98 -17.11 11.85 -15.99
C CYS A 98 -17.82 10.76 -16.81
N THR A 99 -18.37 9.75 -16.13
CA THR A 99 -18.95 8.58 -16.79
C THR A 99 -20.40 8.73 -17.22
N GLY A 100 -21.03 9.89 -16.94
CA GLY A 100 -22.25 10.42 -17.58
C GLY A 100 -23.45 9.50 -17.57
#